data_AF-A0A9E5HAU8-F1
#
_entry.id   AF-A0A9E5HAU8-F1
#
_cell.length_a   1.000
_cell.length_b   1.000
_cell.length_c   1.000
_cell.angle_alpha   90.00
_cell.angle_beta   90.00
_cell.angle_gamma   90.00
#
_symmetry.space_group_name_H-M   'P 1'
#
loop_
_entity.id
_entity.type
_entity.pdbx_description
1 polymer ?
#
loop_
_entity_poly.entity_id
_entity_poly.type
_entity_poly.pdbx_seq_one_letter_code
_entity_poly.pdbx_strand_id
1 'polypeptide(L)'
;MTARCLKLIELFGIKNCNTVKKALDWLVLNNIDINFIDVKKDLTSEHLNQWFQNLPSDLNPLMFVNQRGITWRNLADSDKQLINSTKGIIELILQKPSVMKRPVLVNNKKVVLLGYDEEKYQKEFA
;
A
#
# COMPACT_ATOMS: atom_id res chain seq x y z
N MET A 1 28.87 18.17 -1.37
CA MET A 1 27.95 17.77 -0.27
C MET A 1 26.60 17.54 -0.89
N THR A 2 26.30 16.29 -1.20
CA THR A 2 25.08 15.85 -1.90
C THR A 2 23.85 16.25 -1.09
N ALA A 3 22.93 16.97 -1.73
CA ALA A 3 21.62 17.25 -1.17
C ALA A 3 20.99 15.91 -0.75
N ARG A 4 20.92 15.66 0.56
CA ARG A 4 20.15 14.56 1.12
C ARG A 4 18.69 14.93 0.89
N CYS A 5 18.20 14.61 -0.31
CA CYS A 5 16.79 14.71 -0.64
C CYS A 5 16.04 14.00 0.49
N LEU A 6 15.26 14.73 1.27
CA LEU A 6 14.50 14.19 2.39
C LEU A 6 13.55 13.14 1.80
N LYS A 7 13.93 11.86 1.88
CA LYS A 7 13.09 10.75 1.44
C LYS A 7 11.93 10.67 2.42
N LEU A 8 10.73 11.04 1.98
CA LEU A 8 9.51 10.79 2.75
C LEU A 8 9.10 9.35 2.48
N ILE A 9 9.46 8.44 3.40
CA ILE A 9 9.02 7.06 3.34
C ILE A 9 7.74 6.92 4.17
N GLU A 10 6.73 6.33 3.56
CA GLU A 10 5.42 6.11 4.12
C GLU A 10 5.03 4.63 4.00
N LEU A 11 4.54 4.04 5.08
CA LEU A 11 4.05 2.66 5.09
C LEU A 11 2.57 2.65 5.41
N PHE A 12 1.77 2.27 4.43
CA PHE A 12 0.32 2.15 4.57
C PHE A 12 -0.04 0.72 4.98
N GLY A 13 -0.70 0.56 6.12
CA GLY A 13 -1.03 -0.74 6.65
C GLY A 13 -2.09 -0.71 7.75
N ILE A 14 -2.21 -1.83 8.47
CA ILE A 14 -2.97 -1.93 9.71
C ILE A 14 -2.09 -2.61 10.76
N LYS A 15 -2.22 -2.22 12.03
CA LYS A 15 -1.38 -2.75 13.12
C LYS A 15 -1.49 -4.27 13.30
N ASN A 16 -2.70 -4.83 13.11
CA ASN A 16 -2.95 -6.27 13.28
C ASN A 16 -2.76 -7.04 11.96
N CYS A 17 -1.60 -6.89 11.32
CA CYS A 17 -1.25 -7.64 10.11
C CYS A 17 0.21 -8.07 10.15
N ASN A 18 0.45 -9.39 10.09
CA ASN A 18 1.79 -9.96 10.22
C ASN A 18 2.77 -9.44 9.17
N THR A 19 2.32 -9.23 7.92
CA THR A 19 3.19 -8.69 6.85
C THR A 19 3.53 -7.22 7.07
N VAL A 20 2.59 -6.42 7.61
CA VAL A 20 2.85 -5.02 7.99
C VAL A 20 3.86 -4.96 9.14
N LYS A 21 3.71 -5.83 10.15
CA LYS A 21 4.66 -5.93 11.26
C LYS A 21 6.07 -6.25 10.75
N LYS A 22 6.22 -7.27 9.89
CA LYS A 22 7.52 -7.63 9.29
C LYS A 22 8.16 -6.46 8.54
N ALA A 23 7.37 -5.71 7.76
CA ALA A 23 7.87 -4.52 7.06
C ALA A 23 8.35 -3.43 8.01
N LEU A 24 7.56 -3.13 9.06
CA LEU A 24 7.96 -2.15 10.08
C LEU A 24 9.23 -2.59 10.81
N ASP A 25 9.29 -3.84 11.25
CA ASP A 25 10.45 -4.40 11.95
C ASP A 25 11.71 -4.29 11.06
N TRP A 26 11.59 -4.62 9.77
CA TRP A 26 12.70 -4.50 8.81
C TRP A 26 13.16 -3.04 8.63
N LEU A 27 12.23 -2.10 8.48
CA LEU A 27 12.57 -0.67 8.32
C LEU A 27 13.28 -0.12 9.57
N VAL A 28 12.79 -0.49 10.75
CA VAL A 28 13.41 -0.11 12.04
C VAL A 28 14.82 -0.70 12.17
N LEU A 29 15.00 -1.98 11.86
CA LEU A 29 16.31 -2.66 11.92
C LEU A 29 17.34 -2.02 10.98
N ASN A 30 16.89 -1.47 9.84
CA ASN A 30 17.74 -0.79 8.86
C ASN A 30 17.86 0.72 9.09
N ASN A 31 17.37 1.25 10.22
CA ASN A 31 17.41 2.68 10.58
C ASN A 31 16.76 3.60 9.52
N ILE A 32 15.68 3.14 8.91
CA ILE A 32 14.90 3.92 7.93
C ILE A 32 13.78 4.63 8.69
N ASP A 33 13.80 5.96 8.69
CA ASP A 33 12.71 6.76 9.23
C ASP A 33 11.44 6.57 8.39
N ILE A 34 10.33 6.32 9.07
CA ILE A 34 9.09 5.86 8.44
C ILE A 34 7.87 6.52 9.07
N ASN A 35 7.04 7.13 8.23
CA ASN A 35 5.70 7.53 8.62
C ASN A 35 4.73 6.36 8.40
N PHE A 36 4.10 5.86 9.46
CA PHE A 36 3.10 4.79 9.35
C PHE A 36 1.69 5.38 9.26
N ILE A 37 0.93 4.95 8.25
CA ILE A 37 -0.45 5.41 8.00
C ILE A 37 -1.41 4.24 8.17
N ASP A 38 -2.37 4.37 9.10
CA ASP A 38 -3.40 3.36 9.31
C ASP A 38 -4.48 3.52 8.24
N VAL A 39 -4.57 2.54 7.35
CA VAL A 39 -5.46 2.64 6.19
C VAL A 39 -6.94 2.64 6.56
N LYS A 40 -7.30 2.23 7.78
CA LYS A 40 -8.69 2.29 8.27
C LYS A 40 -9.08 3.68 8.75
N LYS A 41 -8.10 4.56 9.02
CA LYS A 41 -8.33 5.88 9.64
C LYS A 41 -7.92 7.03 8.72
N ASP A 42 -6.78 6.88 8.08
CA ASP A 42 -6.04 7.99 7.48
C ASP A 42 -5.91 7.87 5.95
N LEU A 43 -6.36 6.75 5.36
CA LEU A 43 -6.37 6.59 3.89
C LEU A 43 -7.46 7.45 3.27
N THR A 44 -7.11 8.17 2.20
CA THR A 44 -8.04 9.05 1.48
C THR A 44 -8.05 8.75 -0.01
N SER A 45 -9.03 9.30 -0.73
CA SER A 45 -9.10 9.23 -2.19
C SER A 45 -7.87 9.85 -2.86
N GLU A 46 -7.32 10.92 -2.29
CA GLU A 46 -6.18 11.65 -2.85
C GLU A 46 -4.94 10.75 -2.88
N HIS A 47 -4.70 9.98 -1.82
CA HIS A 47 -3.62 9.00 -1.78
C HIS A 47 -3.73 8.00 -2.93
N LEU A 48 -4.89 7.35 -3.07
CA LEU A 48 -5.11 6.33 -4.08
C LEU A 48 -5.05 6.90 -5.51
N ASN A 49 -5.62 8.09 -5.73
CA ASN A 49 -5.52 8.78 -7.02
C ASN A 49 -4.07 9.11 -7.37
N GLN A 50 -3.30 9.65 -6.43
CA GLN A 50 -1.88 9.96 -6.66
C GLN A 50 -1.06 8.71 -6.98
N TRP A 51 -1.30 7.62 -6.25
CA TRP A 51 -0.63 6.34 -6.52
C TRP A 51 -0.95 5.84 -7.91
N PHE A 52 -2.24 5.76 -8.26
CA PHE A 52 -2.70 5.16 -9.52
C PHE A 52 -2.36 6.01 -10.76
N GLN A 53 -2.07 7.30 -10.59
CA GLN A 53 -1.54 8.15 -11.67
C GLN A 53 -0.05 7.90 -11.96
N ASN A 54 0.71 7.38 -11.00
CA ASN A 54 2.18 7.27 -11.08
C ASN A 54 2.69 5.88 -10.70
N LEU A 55 1.93 4.82 -11.02
CA LEU A 55 2.35 3.46 -10.71
C LEU A 55 3.57 3.06 -11.55
N PRO A 56 4.52 2.32 -10.95
CA PRO A 56 5.50 1.53 -11.69
C PRO A 56 4.82 0.62 -12.72
N SER A 57 5.49 0.35 -13.85
CA SER A 57 4.93 -0.43 -14.96
C SER A 57 4.58 -1.88 -14.61
N ASP A 58 5.17 -2.43 -13.55
CA ASP A 58 4.89 -3.77 -13.03
C ASP A 58 3.70 -3.81 -12.07
N LEU A 59 3.13 -2.66 -11.70
CA LEU A 59 1.96 -2.55 -10.84
C LEU A 59 0.74 -2.02 -11.62
N ASN A 60 -0.43 -2.49 -11.22
CA ASN A 60 -1.70 -1.94 -11.68
C ASN A 60 -2.69 -1.81 -10.50
N PRO A 61 -3.75 -0.97 -10.62
CA PRO A 61 -4.68 -0.71 -9.53
C PRO A 61 -5.33 -1.97 -8.94
N LEU A 62 -5.63 -2.98 -9.77
CA LEU A 62 -6.28 -4.21 -9.32
C LEU A 62 -5.44 -4.98 -8.28
N MET A 63 -4.10 -4.90 -8.38
CA MET A 63 -3.19 -5.57 -7.45
C MET A 63 -3.31 -5.06 -6.02
N PHE A 64 -3.83 -3.85 -5.81
CA PHE A 64 -4.06 -3.25 -4.49
C PHE A 64 -5.28 -3.86 -3.79
N VAL A 65 -6.06 -4.72 -4.45
CA VAL A 65 -7.17 -5.46 -3.85
C VAL A 65 -6.70 -6.88 -3.49
N ASN A 66 -6.82 -7.26 -2.22
CA ASN A 66 -6.51 -8.62 -1.79
C ASN A 66 -7.67 -9.58 -2.09
N GLN A 67 -7.72 -10.05 -3.34
CA GLN A 67 -8.76 -10.98 -3.81
C GLN A 67 -8.70 -12.38 -3.17
N ARG A 68 -7.62 -12.72 -2.44
CA ARG A 68 -7.48 -13.99 -1.72
C ARG A 68 -7.96 -13.90 -0.26
N GLY A 69 -8.17 -12.68 0.24
CA GLY A 69 -8.53 -12.42 1.64
C GLY A 69 -9.97 -12.77 2.00
N ILE A 70 -10.25 -12.96 3.29
CA ILE A 70 -11.62 -13.20 3.78
C ILE A 70 -12.52 -11.98 3.54
N THR A 71 -11.99 -10.76 3.66
CA THR A 71 -12.73 -9.53 3.37
C THR A 71 -13.33 -9.57 1.98
N TRP A 72 -12.52 -9.92 0.97
CA TRP A 72 -12.95 -10.04 -0.42
C TRP A 72 -13.99 -11.14 -0.63
N ARG A 73 -13.74 -12.33 -0.06
CA ARG A 73 -14.66 -13.46 -0.18
C ARG A 73 -16.05 -13.16 0.37
N ASN A 74 -16.12 -12.34 1.42
CA ASN A 74 -17.36 -11.93 2.07
C ASN A 74 -18.05 -10.71 1.43
N LEU A 75 -17.49 -10.13 0.36
CA LEU A 75 -18.15 -9.04 -0.37
C LEU A 75 -19.34 -9.56 -1.19
N ALA A 76 -20.37 -8.73 -1.31
CA ALA A 76 -21.43 -8.93 -2.28
C ALA A 76 -20.88 -8.87 -3.72
N ASP A 77 -21.55 -9.52 -4.67
CA ASP A 77 -21.10 -9.52 -6.07
C ASP A 77 -21.10 -8.12 -6.69
N SER A 78 -22.03 -7.24 -6.28
CA SER A 78 -22.03 -5.82 -6.66
C SER A 78 -20.73 -5.11 -6.25
N ASP A 79 -20.25 -5.34 -5.04
CA ASP A 79 -19.03 -4.72 -4.53
C ASP A 79 -17.79 -5.29 -5.25
N LYS A 80 -17.81 -6.58 -5.60
CA LYS A 80 -16.73 -7.20 -6.37
C LYS A 80 -16.63 -6.62 -7.78
N GLN A 81 -17.75 -6.25 -8.41
CA GLN A 81 -17.76 -5.64 -9.74
C GLN A 81 -17.07 -4.26 -9.79
N LEU A 82 -16.93 -3.57 -8.65
CA LEU A 82 -16.22 -2.29 -8.58
C LEU A 82 -14.76 -2.41 -9.05
N ILE A 83 -14.15 -3.59 -8.98
CA ILE A 83 -12.74 -3.78 -9.40
C ILE A 83 -12.53 -3.62 -10.91
N ASN A 84 -13.60 -3.57 -11.70
CA ASN A 84 -13.53 -3.45 -13.17
C ASN A 84 -13.12 -2.06 -13.65
N SER A 85 -12.97 -1.09 -12.74
CA SER A 85 -12.48 0.24 -13.07
C SER A 85 -11.59 0.79 -11.96
N THR A 86 -10.61 1.64 -12.30
CA THR A 86 -9.77 2.30 -11.30
C THR A 86 -10.59 3.09 -10.29
N LYS A 87 -11.63 3.79 -10.75
CA LYS A 87 -12.53 4.55 -9.86
C LYS A 87 -13.27 3.64 -8.88
N GLY A 88 -13.80 2.51 -9.35
CA GLY A 88 -14.47 1.54 -8.48
C GLY A 88 -13.51 0.86 -7.52
N ILE A 89 -12.25 0.61 -7.90
CA ILE A 89 -11.23 0.11 -6.97
C ILE A 89 -10.99 1.11 -5.84
N ILE A 90 -10.86 2.41 -6.16
CA ILE A 90 -10.72 3.47 -5.16
C ILE A 90 -11.91 3.46 -4.22
N GLU A 91 -13.13 3.46 -4.76
CA GLU A 91 -14.37 3.42 -3.98
C GLU A 91 -14.42 2.21 -3.04
N LEU A 92 -14.14 1.01 -3.56
CA LEU A 92 -14.14 -0.23 -2.80
C LEU A 92 -13.13 -0.17 -1.64
N ILE A 93 -11.91 0.30 -1.90
CA ILE A 93 -10.87 0.41 -0.87
C ILE A 93 -11.28 1.41 0.22
N LEU A 94 -11.87 2.56 -0.14
CA LEU A 94 -12.32 3.55 0.84
C LEU A 94 -13.50 3.05 1.69
N GLN A 95 -14.46 2.36 1.07
CA GLN A 95 -15.60 1.79 1.78
C GLN A 95 -15.20 0.60 2.66
N LYS A 96 -14.23 -0.20 2.20
CA LYS A 96 -13.76 -1.42 2.89
C LYS A 96 -12.23 -1.46 2.93
N PRO A 97 -11.54 -0.62 3.74
CA PRO A 97 -10.06 -0.56 3.74
C PRO A 97 -9.37 -1.89 4.08
N SER A 98 -10.10 -2.80 4.75
CA SER A 98 -9.65 -4.15 5.01
C SER A 98 -9.49 -5.05 3.78
N VAL A 99 -10.00 -4.65 2.62
CA VAL A 99 -9.83 -5.36 1.35
C VAL A 99 -8.49 -5.05 0.70
N MET A 100 -7.86 -3.93 1.07
CA MET A 100 -6.60 -3.51 0.46
C MET A 100 -5.48 -4.50 0.76
N LYS A 101 -4.65 -4.76 -0.25
CA LYS A 101 -3.39 -5.49 -0.10
C LYS A 101 -2.40 -4.61 0.68
N ARG A 102 -1.73 -5.22 1.65
CA ARG A 102 -0.93 -4.52 2.66
C ARG A 102 0.34 -5.29 2.99
N PRO A 103 1.44 -4.61 3.37
CA PRO A 103 1.61 -3.15 3.36
C PRO A 103 1.70 -2.56 1.94
N VAL A 104 1.56 -1.24 1.80
CA VAL A 104 1.99 -0.47 0.62
C VAL A 104 3.11 0.45 1.07
N LEU A 105 4.30 0.31 0.47
CA LEU A 105 5.43 1.19 0.71
C LEU A 105 5.44 2.30 -0.33
N VAL A 106 5.46 3.54 0.15
CA VAL A 106 5.44 4.74 -0.65
C VAL A 106 6.71 5.53 -0.36
N ASN A 107 7.39 5.98 -1.40
CA ASN A 107 8.60 6.78 -1.33
C ASN A 107 8.37 8.05 -2.16
N ASN A 108 8.42 9.22 -1.53
CA ASN A 108 8.17 10.51 -2.18
C ASN A 108 6.86 10.51 -3.00
N LYS A 109 5.76 10.07 -2.36
CA LYS A 109 4.39 9.96 -2.93
C LYS A 109 4.22 8.96 -4.08
N LYS A 110 5.24 8.14 -4.39
CA LYS A 110 5.16 7.06 -5.38
C LYS A 110 5.14 5.71 -4.69
N VAL A 111 4.24 4.83 -5.11
CA VAL A 111 4.27 3.44 -4.65
C VAL A 111 5.50 2.77 -5.22
N VAL A 112 6.32 2.21 -4.33
CA VAL A 112 7.54 1.47 -4.72
C VAL A 112 7.37 -0.02 -4.50
N LEU A 113 6.69 -0.44 -3.41
CA LEU A 113 6.48 -1.85 -3.11
C LEU A 113 5.05 -2.12 -2.63
N LEU A 114 4.52 -3.27 -3.06
CA LEU A 114 3.20 -3.77 -2.68
C LEU A 114 3.32 -5.13 -2.00
N GLY A 115 3.09 -5.16 -0.69
CA GLY A 115 3.38 -6.28 0.19
C GLY A 115 4.75 -6.17 0.85
N TYR A 116 5.07 -7.16 1.69
CA TYR A 116 6.40 -7.32 2.26
C TYR A 116 7.12 -8.45 1.54
N ASP A 117 8.31 -8.15 1.05
CA ASP A 117 9.27 -9.08 0.47
C ASP A 117 10.66 -8.53 0.79
N GLU A 118 11.43 -9.27 1.57
CA GLU A 118 12.68 -8.77 2.14
C GLU A 118 13.71 -8.41 1.08
N GLU A 119 13.84 -9.23 0.02
CA GLU A 119 14.78 -8.96 -1.08
C GLU A 119 14.41 -7.69 -1.83
N LYS A 120 13.12 -7.43 -2.04
CA LYS A 120 12.67 -6.19 -2.66
C LYS A 120 12.92 -4.97 -1.78
N TYR A 121 12.74 -5.09 -0.46
CA TYR A 121 13.05 -4.01 0.48
C TYR A 121 14.56 -3.72 0.48
N GLN A 122 15.41 -4.76 0.52
CA GLN A 122 16.86 -4.60 0.40
C GLN A 122 17.23 -3.86 -0.90
N LYS A 123 16.64 -4.24 -2.04
CA LYS A 123 16.92 -3.57 -3.33
C LYS A 123 16.44 -2.11 -3.38
N GLU A 124 15.31 -1.78 -2.78
CA GLU A 124 14.78 -0.41 -2.76
C GLU A 124 15.63 0.55 -1.90
N PHE A 125 16.25 0.03 -0.83
CA PHE A 125 17.02 0.83 0.13
C PHE A 125 18.54 0.63 0.08
N ALA A 126 19.04 -0.18 -0.86
CA ALA A 126 20.47 -0.37 -1.12
C ALA A 126 21.14 0.89 -1.71
#